data_AF-A0A6P0LX80-F1
#
_entry.id   AF-A0A6P0LX80-F1
#
_cell.length_a   1.000
_cell.length_b   1.000
_cell.length_c   1.000
_cell.angle_alpha   90.00
_cell.angle_beta   90.00
_cell.angle_gamma   90.00
#
_symmetry.space_group_name_H-M   'P 1'
#
loop_
_entity.id
_entity.type
_entity.pdbx_description
1 polymer ?
#
loop_
_entity_poly.entity_id
_entity_poly.type
_entity_poly.pdbx_seq_one_letter_code
_entity_poly.pdbx_strand_id
1 'polypeptide(L)'
;NALLTLCIDWSARVHDVLYVIAGNQGKGGIPIPTDNFNGINAAYTAKRQGVFNKIDFANLSALPVGIGRRLIRQEINVGSRRSINLVAPGNKISLYDLKGKVTKVSGTSFAAPHITGAVALLQEFGDSALRKLRSRQQKLFLMQSLRAETPNTGLHRLWMNWSTDSRRHEVMKAVLLNSADKIQDLGDGMLLGMSRTIRAKDNHNWLESDAYQDPKIPLDMQMGTGHLNGFRAYQQFKLGQWSPSGIGVPPVGWDYRAVEKSSYRDYVLTKPLAEGSFISLTLAWDRLVELEDENNNDAYDVGESFRDRGLNNLDLYLMPVGEEDTTKSVCASISEADAVEHIFCKIPAQGRYKIRVQYQQQVNQPSQAYGLAWWTVPNPQ
;
A
#
# COMPACT_ATOMS: atom_id res chain seq x y z
N ASN A 1 -4.98 -20.45 9.43
CA ASN A 1 -5.95 -19.41 8.99
C ASN A 1 -7.20 -20.09 8.44
N ALA A 2 -8.28 -19.34 8.20
CA ALA A 2 -9.47 -19.87 7.52
C ALA A 2 -9.16 -20.23 6.05
N LEU A 3 -9.89 -21.19 5.48
CA LEU A 3 -9.72 -21.65 4.10
C LEU A 3 -9.85 -20.50 3.10
N LEU A 4 -10.87 -19.65 3.26
CA LEU A 4 -11.08 -18.47 2.41
C LEU A 4 -9.90 -17.51 2.45
N THR A 5 -9.28 -17.32 3.61
CA THR A 5 -8.10 -16.45 3.75
C THR A 5 -6.90 -16.98 2.98
N LEU A 6 -6.65 -18.29 3.06
CA LEU A 6 -5.60 -18.94 2.30
C LEU A 6 -5.87 -18.85 0.79
N CYS A 7 -7.12 -19.03 0.38
CA CYS A 7 -7.56 -18.84 -1.00
C CYS A 7 -7.27 -17.42 -1.51
N ILE A 8 -7.61 -16.38 -0.72
CA ILE A 8 -7.33 -14.99 -1.08
C ILE A 8 -5.84 -14.75 -1.29
N ASP A 9 -4.99 -15.22 -0.38
CA ASP A 9 -3.53 -15.00 -0.48
C ASP A 9 -2.92 -15.80 -1.64
N TRP A 10 -3.35 -17.04 -1.86
CA TRP A 10 -2.96 -17.83 -3.03
C TRP A 10 -3.38 -17.14 -4.34
N SER A 11 -4.66 -16.77 -4.44
CA SER A 11 -5.25 -16.20 -5.65
C SER A 11 -4.64 -14.85 -5.99
N ALA A 12 -4.38 -13.99 -5.00
CA ALA A 12 -3.73 -12.70 -5.21
C ALA A 12 -2.40 -12.86 -5.95
N ARG A 13 -1.56 -13.80 -5.49
CA ARG A 13 -0.24 -14.09 -6.06
C ARG A 13 -0.32 -14.78 -7.42
N VAL A 14 -1.21 -15.77 -7.57
CA VAL A 14 -1.31 -16.62 -8.77
C VAL A 14 -2.00 -15.90 -9.92
N HIS A 15 -3.03 -15.10 -9.63
CA HIS A 15 -3.82 -14.40 -10.65
C HIS A 15 -3.51 -12.91 -10.77
N ASP A 16 -2.59 -12.38 -9.95
CA ASP A 16 -2.25 -10.95 -9.88
C ASP A 16 -3.47 -10.05 -9.65
N VAL A 17 -4.22 -10.37 -8.58
CA VAL A 17 -5.48 -9.69 -8.23
C VAL A 17 -5.38 -9.03 -6.87
N LEU A 18 -5.68 -7.74 -6.81
CA LEU A 18 -5.81 -7.03 -5.53
C LEU A 18 -7.22 -7.20 -4.95
N TYR A 19 -7.35 -8.06 -3.94
CA TYR A 19 -8.59 -8.20 -3.19
C TYR A 19 -8.81 -7.04 -2.22
N VAL A 20 -9.98 -6.40 -2.28
CA VAL A 20 -10.41 -5.40 -1.29
C VAL A 20 -11.53 -6.00 -0.44
N ILE A 21 -11.23 -6.28 0.83
CA ILE A 21 -12.12 -6.97 1.75
C ILE A 21 -12.81 -5.95 2.66
N ALA A 22 -14.14 -5.99 2.64
CA ALA A 22 -14.96 -5.29 3.63
C ALA A 22 -15.01 -6.11 4.93
N GLY A 23 -14.53 -5.54 6.04
CA GLY A 23 -14.53 -6.20 7.36
C GLY A 23 -15.90 -6.27 8.03
N ASN A 24 -16.01 -7.04 9.11
CA ASN A 24 -17.27 -7.25 9.83
C ASN A 24 -17.75 -5.97 10.55
N GLN A 25 -19.06 -5.86 10.72
CA GLN A 25 -19.74 -4.77 11.41
C GLN A 25 -20.64 -5.34 12.53
N GLY A 26 -20.06 -6.10 13.47
CA GLY A 26 -20.78 -6.65 14.62
C GLY A 26 -20.50 -8.14 14.89
N LYS A 27 -21.29 -8.74 15.77
CA LYS A 27 -21.12 -10.09 16.36
C LYS A 27 -21.39 -11.29 15.41
N GLY A 28 -21.57 -11.04 14.12
CA GLY A 28 -22.07 -12.04 13.17
C GLY A 28 -20.96 -12.95 12.69
N GLY A 29 -20.77 -14.09 13.36
CA GLY A 29 -19.69 -15.07 13.14
C GLY A 29 -19.67 -15.79 11.79
N ILE A 30 -19.66 -15.03 10.68
CA ILE A 30 -19.27 -15.51 9.36
C ILE A 30 -17.77 -15.26 9.20
N PRO A 31 -16.97 -16.25 8.73
CA PRO A 31 -15.56 -16.02 8.45
C PRO A 31 -15.40 -14.99 7.33
N ILE A 32 -14.97 -13.78 7.67
CA ILE A 32 -14.52 -12.78 6.71
C ILE A 32 -13.00 -12.91 6.65
N PRO A 33 -12.37 -12.94 5.47
CA PRO A 33 -10.93 -13.18 5.36
C PRO A 33 -10.13 -11.93 5.76
N THR A 34 -10.52 -11.19 6.80
CA THR A 34 -9.79 -10.02 7.30
C THR A 34 -8.39 -10.41 7.80
N ASP A 35 -8.13 -11.68 8.08
CA ASP A 35 -6.81 -12.20 8.40
C ASP A 35 -5.94 -12.50 7.15
N ASN A 36 -6.32 -12.04 5.94
CA ASN A 36 -5.51 -12.12 4.73
C ASN A 36 -4.28 -11.21 4.79
N PHE A 37 -3.22 -11.61 4.09
CA PHE A 37 -1.96 -10.87 4.00
C PHE A 37 -1.86 -10.05 2.72
N ASN A 38 -2.33 -10.58 1.59
CA ASN A 38 -2.01 -10.07 0.26
C ASN A 38 -3.02 -9.02 -0.23
N GLY A 39 -4.24 -9.01 0.33
CA GLY A 39 -5.28 -8.03 0.02
C GLY A 39 -5.21 -6.72 0.82
N ILE A 40 -6.26 -5.89 0.69
CA ILE A 40 -6.52 -4.68 1.48
C ILE A 40 -7.80 -4.89 2.27
N ASN A 41 -7.71 -4.77 3.58
CA ASN A 41 -8.88 -4.68 4.44
C ASN A 41 -9.29 -3.23 4.64
N ALA A 42 -10.55 -2.96 4.30
CA ALA A 42 -11.15 -1.64 4.38
C ALA A 42 -11.87 -1.42 5.72
N ALA A 43 -11.59 -0.29 6.37
CA ALA A 43 -12.50 0.31 7.33
C ALA A 43 -13.18 1.55 6.71
N TYR A 44 -14.12 2.14 7.43
CA TYR A 44 -14.84 3.30 6.92
C TYR A 44 -14.87 4.50 7.85
N THR A 45 -14.97 5.68 7.23
CA THR A 45 -15.07 6.96 7.92
C THR A 45 -16.47 7.55 7.83
N ALA A 46 -16.75 8.44 8.78
CA ALA A 46 -17.89 9.29 8.86
C ALA A 46 -17.52 10.77 8.68
N LYS A 47 -18.53 11.54 8.28
CA LYS A 47 -18.39 12.99 8.14
C LYS A 47 -18.30 13.65 9.52
N ARG A 48 -17.27 14.46 9.74
CA ARG A 48 -17.22 15.49 10.79
C ARG A 48 -17.06 16.83 10.09
N GLN A 49 -17.93 17.79 10.41
CA GLN A 49 -17.94 19.11 9.75
C GLN A 49 -17.99 19.00 8.21
N GLY A 50 -18.79 18.06 7.70
CA GLY A 50 -18.98 17.85 6.26
C GLY A 50 -17.91 17.00 5.55
N VAL A 51 -16.77 16.71 6.20
CA VAL A 51 -15.64 15.97 5.60
C VAL A 51 -15.53 14.56 6.18
N PHE A 52 -15.34 13.56 5.33
CA PHE A 52 -15.03 12.19 5.75
C PHE A 52 -13.62 12.11 6.35
N ASN A 53 -13.52 12.23 7.68
CA ASN A 53 -12.24 12.27 8.38
C ASN A 53 -12.27 11.63 9.78
N LYS A 54 -13.39 11.05 10.19
CA LYS A 54 -13.54 10.41 11.50
C LYS A 54 -13.79 8.92 11.32
N ILE A 55 -12.99 8.04 11.94
CA ILE A 55 -13.30 6.61 11.97
C ILE A 55 -14.67 6.41 12.61
N ASP A 56 -15.53 5.65 11.94
CA ASP A 56 -16.87 5.37 12.45
C ASP A 56 -16.81 4.37 13.62
N PHE A 57 -17.66 4.57 14.64
CA PHE A 57 -17.67 3.75 15.85
C PHE A 57 -18.05 2.28 15.58
N ALA A 58 -18.79 1.99 14.52
CA ALA A 58 -19.21 0.63 14.19
C ALA A 58 -18.12 -0.23 13.52
N ASN A 59 -16.96 0.34 13.16
CA ASN A 59 -15.82 -0.48 12.73
C ASN A 59 -15.35 -1.40 13.86
N LEU A 60 -15.12 -2.69 13.58
CA LEU A 60 -14.51 -3.62 14.53
C LEU A 60 -12.98 -3.53 14.47
N SER A 61 -12.47 -2.40 14.95
CA SER A 61 -11.04 -2.08 15.04
C SER A 61 -10.69 -1.79 16.50
N ALA A 62 -10.53 -2.85 17.29
CA ALA A 62 -10.22 -2.73 18.71
C ALA A 62 -9.33 -3.88 19.18
N LEU A 63 -8.46 -3.59 20.15
CA LEU A 63 -7.73 -4.61 20.89
C LEU A 63 -8.75 -5.47 21.66
N PRO A 64 -8.51 -6.78 21.84
CA PRO A 64 -9.41 -7.66 22.57
C PRO A 64 -9.33 -7.40 24.08
N VAL A 65 -9.87 -6.27 24.51
CA VAL A 65 -9.98 -5.82 25.90
C VAL A 65 -11.45 -5.59 26.28
N GLY A 66 -11.80 -5.83 27.56
CA GLY A 66 -13.16 -5.64 28.07
C GLY A 66 -14.18 -6.74 27.75
N ILE A 67 -15.46 -6.44 27.95
CA ILE A 67 -16.59 -7.39 27.93
C ILE A 67 -16.83 -8.01 26.52
N GLY A 68 -16.34 -7.36 25.46
CA GLY A 68 -16.38 -7.85 24.06
C GLY A 68 -15.20 -8.74 23.63
N ARG A 69 -14.23 -8.99 24.51
CA ARG A 69 -12.94 -9.65 24.21
C ARG A 69 -13.05 -10.98 23.46
N ARG A 70 -14.02 -11.83 23.82
CA ARG A 70 -14.18 -13.16 23.21
C ARG A 70 -14.55 -13.07 21.73
N LEU A 71 -15.28 -12.03 21.36
CA LEU A 71 -15.78 -11.84 20.00
C LEU A 71 -14.76 -11.10 19.13
N ILE A 72 -14.11 -10.08 19.70
CA ILE A 72 -12.96 -9.39 19.07
C ILE A 72 -11.83 -10.39 18.78
N ARG A 73 -11.54 -11.34 19.68
CA ARG A 73 -10.54 -12.40 19.45
C ARG A 73 -10.82 -13.32 18.26
N GLN A 74 -12.08 -13.45 17.85
CA GLN A 74 -12.46 -14.27 16.70
C GLN A 74 -12.36 -13.50 15.38
N GLU A 75 -12.20 -12.17 15.43
CA GLU A 75 -12.27 -11.26 14.27
C GLU A 75 -10.98 -10.44 14.05
N ILE A 76 -10.09 -10.37 15.04
CA ILE A 76 -8.74 -9.83 14.87
C ILE A 76 -7.86 -10.85 14.17
N ASN A 77 -6.88 -10.35 13.42
CA ASN A 77 -5.87 -11.18 12.77
C ASN A 77 -5.19 -12.10 13.79
N VAL A 78 -4.76 -13.27 13.32
CA VAL A 78 -3.91 -14.15 14.12
C VAL A 78 -2.59 -13.43 14.41
N GLY A 79 -2.20 -13.37 15.69
CA GLY A 79 -0.95 -12.75 16.14
C GLY A 79 -1.06 -11.26 16.45
N SER A 80 0.06 -10.54 16.28
CA SER A 80 0.18 -9.09 16.55
C SER A 80 -0.32 -8.21 15.39
N ARG A 81 -0.61 -8.81 14.23
CA ARG A 81 -0.90 -8.10 12.97
C ARG A 81 -2.13 -7.20 13.06
N ARG A 82 -2.06 -6.07 12.39
CA ARG A 82 -3.16 -5.09 12.33
C ARG A 82 -4.07 -5.42 11.14
N SER A 83 -5.38 -5.43 11.37
CA SER A 83 -6.34 -5.87 10.36
C SER A 83 -6.60 -4.80 9.32
N ILE A 84 -6.74 -3.53 9.70
CA ILE A 84 -7.09 -2.46 8.77
C ILE A 84 -5.86 -1.98 8.01
N ASN A 85 -5.95 -1.92 6.68
CA ASN A 85 -4.89 -1.32 5.86
C ASN A 85 -5.24 0.11 5.45
N LEU A 86 -6.49 0.36 5.04
CA LEU A 86 -6.92 1.65 4.50
C LEU A 86 -8.35 1.96 4.89
N VAL A 87 -8.67 3.25 5.07
CA VAL A 87 -10.05 3.68 5.33
C VAL A 87 -10.59 4.55 4.19
N ALA A 88 -11.89 4.45 3.94
CA ALA A 88 -12.55 5.23 2.89
C ALA A 88 -13.95 5.71 3.34
N PRO A 89 -14.62 6.59 2.58
CA PRO A 89 -15.98 7.01 2.93
C PRO A 89 -16.92 5.82 3.00
N GLY A 90 -17.64 5.69 4.10
CA GLY A 90 -18.64 4.62 4.20
C GLY A 90 -19.78 4.88 5.17
N ASN A 91 -19.85 6.03 5.86
CA ASN A 91 -21.02 6.38 6.67
C ASN A 91 -22.00 7.26 5.89
N LYS A 92 -23.30 6.94 5.96
CA LYS A 92 -24.40 7.74 5.37
C LYS A 92 -24.16 8.09 3.90
N ILE A 93 -23.65 7.13 3.14
CA ILE A 93 -23.47 7.24 1.69
C ILE A 93 -24.85 7.22 1.04
N SER A 94 -25.14 8.19 0.18
CA SER A 94 -26.38 8.24 -0.58
C SER A 94 -26.27 7.35 -1.81
N LEU A 95 -27.09 6.32 -1.91
CA LEU A 95 -27.14 5.39 -3.04
C LEU A 95 -28.57 5.18 -3.50
N TYR A 96 -28.75 4.76 -4.76
CA TYR A 96 -30.04 4.30 -5.24
C TYR A 96 -30.27 2.85 -4.82
N ASP A 97 -31.44 2.55 -4.27
CA ASP A 97 -31.89 1.16 -4.11
C ASP A 97 -32.36 0.58 -5.47
N LEU A 98 -32.72 -0.71 -5.47
CA LEU A 98 -33.20 -1.39 -6.68
C LEU A 98 -34.50 -0.79 -7.27
N LYS A 99 -35.20 0.09 -6.54
CA LYS A 99 -36.39 0.80 -6.99
C LYS A 99 -36.07 2.22 -7.47
N GLY A 100 -34.79 2.60 -7.53
CA GLY A 100 -34.35 3.94 -7.92
C GLY A 100 -34.57 5.00 -6.84
N LYS A 101 -34.85 4.61 -5.59
CA LYS A 101 -35.00 5.55 -4.48
C LYS A 101 -33.66 5.82 -3.82
N VAL A 102 -33.36 7.09 -3.55
CA VAL A 102 -32.17 7.46 -2.79
C VAL A 102 -32.33 7.03 -1.33
N THR A 103 -31.39 6.21 -0.86
CA THR A 103 -31.27 5.73 0.51
C THR A 103 -29.90 6.09 1.07
N LYS A 104 -29.80 6.16 2.41
CA LYS A 104 -28.53 6.38 3.09
C LYS A 104 -28.10 5.09 3.76
N VAL A 105 -26.90 4.65 3.43
CA VAL A 105 -26.34 3.38 3.91
C VAL A 105 -24.99 3.61 4.56
N SER A 106 -24.62 2.72 5.49
CA SER A 106 -23.35 2.80 6.21
C SER A 106 -22.65 1.45 6.26
N GLY A 107 -21.33 1.43 6.07
CA GLY A 107 -20.52 0.24 6.26
C GLY A 107 -19.22 0.14 5.49
N THR A 108 -18.41 -0.84 5.90
CA THR A 108 -17.20 -1.29 5.20
C THR A 108 -17.53 -1.74 3.77
N SER A 109 -18.71 -2.36 3.56
CA SER A 109 -19.24 -2.73 2.24
C SER A 109 -19.42 -1.53 1.28
N PHE A 110 -19.50 -0.31 1.82
CA PHE A 110 -19.56 0.91 1.01
C PHE A 110 -18.22 1.63 0.92
N ALA A 111 -17.28 1.38 1.84
CA ALA A 111 -15.91 1.87 1.74
C ALA A 111 -15.07 1.07 0.74
N ALA A 112 -15.16 -0.27 0.75
CA ALA A 112 -14.39 -1.14 -0.14
C ALA A 112 -14.56 -0.82 -1.65
N PRO A 113 -15.77 -0.51 -2.16
CA PRO A 113 -15.95 -0.08 -3.55
C PRO A 113 -15.22 1.22 -3.91
N HIS A 114 -15.02 2.16 -2.97
CA HIS A 114 -14.24 3.38 -3.25
C HIS A 114 -12.76 3.05 -3.50
N ILE A 115 -12.20 2.11 -2.72
CA ILE A 115 -10.82 1.64 -2.90
C ILE A 115 -10.70 0.88 -4.23
N THR A 116 -11.66 -0.01 -4.51
CA THR A 116 -11.72 -0.77 -5.77
C THR A 116 -11.79 0.16 -6.98
N GLY A 117 -12.63 1.20 -6.93
CA GLY A 117 -12.71 2.21 -7.98
C GLY A 117 -11.41 3.00 -8.16
N ALA A 118 -10.70 3.31 -7.08
CA ALA A 118 -9.39 3.95 -7.16
C ALA A 118 -8.36 3.04 -7.85
N VAL A 119 -8.32 1.74 -7.53
CA VAL A 119 -7.46 0.76 -8.22
C VAL A 119 -7.77 0.74 -9.72
N ALA A 120 -9.06 0.65 -10.09
CA ALA A 120 -9.47 0.61 -11.48
C ALA A 120 -9.02 1.86 -12.27
N LEU A 121 -9.16 3.05 -11.69
CA LEU A 121 -8.71 4.30 -12.31
C LEU A 121 -7.18 4.36 -12.50
N LEU A 122 -6.41 3.85 -11.54
CA LEU A 122 -4.95 3.78 -11.64
C LEU A 122 -4.53 2.78 -12.72
N GLN A 123 -5.10 1.57 -12.72
CA GLN A 123 -4.78 0.55 -13.71
C GLN A 123 -5.18 0.97 -15.13
N GLU A 124 -6.35 1.60 -15.30
CA GLU A 124 -6.75 2.18 -16.60
C GLU A 124 -5.73 3.20 -17.10
N PHE A 125 -5.25 4.09 -16.21
CA PHE A 125 -4.22 5.06 -16.55
C PHE A 125 -2.91 4.40 -16.94
N GLY A 126 -2.44 3.42 -16.17
CA GLY A 126 -1.21 2.67 -16.47
C GLY A 126 -1.29 1.96 -17.81
N ASP A 127 -2.41 1.32 -18.11
CA ASP A 127 -2.68 0.68 -19.41
C ASP A 127 -2.70 1.69 -20.56
N SER A 128 -3.25 2.88 -20.35
CA SER A 128 -3.20 3.97 -21.32
C SER A 128 -1.77 4.43 -21.58
N ALA A 129 -0.93 4.53 -20.54
CA ALA A 129 0.49 4.86 -20.67
C ALA A 129 1.25 3.77 -21.46
N LEU A 130 1.01 2.49 -21.15
CA LEU A 130 1.62 1.36 -21.87
C LEU A 130 1.24 1.31 -23.35
N ARG A 131 -0.03 1.55 -23.69
CA ARG A 131 -0.46 1.64 -25.11
C ARG A 131 0.28 2.74 -25.86
N LYS A 132 0.37 3.94 -25.25
CA LYS A 132 1.09 5.08 -25.84
C LYS A 132 2.57 4.78 -26.06
N LEU A 133 3.20 4.05 -25.15
CA LEU A 133 4.60 3.65 -25.28
C LEU A 133 4.85 2.70 -26.44
N ARG A 134 4.02 1.66 -26.57
CA ARG A 134 4.11 0.72 -27.70
C ARG A 134 3.99 1.46 -29.04
N SER A 135 3.02 2.36 -29.17
CA SER A 135 2.86 3.17 -30.39
C SER A 135 4.08 4.07 -30.66
N ARG A 136 4.68 4.67 -29.62
CA ARG A 136 5.90 5.48 -29.77
C ARG A 136 7.12 4.64 -30.16
N GLN A 137 7.31 3.48 -29.54
CA GLN A 137 8.41 2.57 -29.87
C GLN A 137 8.31 2.08 -31.32
N GLN A 138 7.10 1.73 -31.77
CA GLN A 138 6.85 1.39 -33.18
C GLN A 138 7.19 2.55 -34.13
N LYS A 139 6.77 3.78 -33.78
CA LYS A 139 7.11 4.97 -34.58
C LYS A 139 8.61 5.24 -34.60
N LEU A 140 9.29 5.09 -33.46
CA LEU A 140 10.74 5.29 -33.35
C LEU A 140 11.51 4.26 -34.19
N PHE A 141 11.12 2.99 -34.11
CA PHE A 141 11.68 1.92 -34.94
C PHE A 141 11.50 2.22 -36.44
N LEU A 142 10.30 2.65 -36.84
CA LEU A 142 10.05 3.06 -38.22
C LEU A 142 10.90 4.28 -38.63
N MET A 143 11.04 5.29 -37.78
CA MET A 143 11.87 6.48 -38.07
C MET A 143 13.37 6.15 -38.14
N GLN A 144 13.87 5.25 -37.29
CA GLN A 144 15.25 4.75 -37.36
C GLN A 144 15.48 3.93 -38.63
N SER A 145 14.51 3.11 -39.05
CA SER A 145 14.57 2.41 -40.34
C SER A 145 14.57 3.35 -41.54
N LEU A 146 14.10 4.59 -41.37
CA LEU A 146 14.02 5.64 -42.38
C LEU A 146 15.16 6.68 -42.30
N ARG A 147 16.21 6.47 -41.46
CA ARG A 147 17.35 7.41 -41.23
C ARG A 147 16.93 8.83 -40.83
N ALA A 148 15.82 9.02 -40.13
CA ALA A 148 15.43 10.33 -39.61
C ALA A 148 16.04 10.57 -38.22
N GLU A 149 16.68 11.73 -38.02
CA GLU A 149 17.20 12.15 -36.71
C GLU A 149 16.05 12.30 -35.68
N THR A 150 16.21 11.64 -34.53
CA THR A 150 15.20 11.65 -33.46
C THR A 150 15.45 12.76 -32.44
N PRO A 151 14.49 13.67 -32.19
CA PRO A 151 14.67 14.75 -31.22
C PRO A 151 14.72 14.22 -29.78
N ASN A 152 15.80 14.52 -29.08
CA ASN A 152 16.04 14.10 -27.70
C ASN A 152 15.34 15.06 -26.71
N THR A 153 14.01 15.00 -26.64
CA THR A 153 13.23 15.83 -25.70
C THR A 153 13.06 15.10 -24.36
N GLY A 154 13.34 15.75 -23.23
CA GLY A 154 13.29 15.14 -21.87
C GLY A 154 11.96 14.50 -21.48
N LEU A 155 10.86 14.85 -22.16
CA LEU A 155 9.55 14.19 -22.08
C LEU A 155 9.59 12.69 -22.44
N HIS A 156 10.60 12.26 -23.20
CA HIS A 156 10.77 10.85 -23.58
C HIS A 156 11.10 9.95 -22.37
N ARG A 157 11.85 10.45 -21.36
CA ARG A 157 12.24 9.65 -20.19
C ARG A 157 11.08 9.31 -19.25
N LEU A 158 10.18 10.26 -19.00
CA LEU A 158 9.01 10.05 -18.12
C LEU A 158 8.08 8.93 -18.60
N TRP A 159 8.07 8.68 -19.91
CA TRP A 159 7.20 7.65 -20.49
C TRP A 159 7.94 6.32 -20.59
N MET A 160 9.27 6.27 -20.74
CA MET A 160 10.00 5.00 -20.83
C MET A 160 10.00 4.17 -19.54
N ASN A 161 9.58 4.75 -18.41
CA ASN A 161 9.56 4.10 -17.11
C ASN A 161 8.30 3.26 -16.84
N TRP A 162 7.44 2.98 -17.82
CA TRP A 162 6.31 2.08 -17.60
C TRP A 162 6.61 0.66 -18.07
N SER A 163 6.23 -0.30 -17.25
CA SER A 163 6.23 -1.72 -17.57
C SER A 163 4.87 -2.34 -17.19
N THR A 164 4.67 -3.61 -17.53
CA THR A 164 3.51 -4.38 -17.06
C THR A 164 3.46 -4.52 -15.54
N ASP A 165 4.57 -4.25 -14.83
CA ASP A 165 4.60 -4.26 -13.37
C ASP A 165 3.65 -3.22 -12.76
N SER A 166 3.23 -2.22 -13.55
CA SER A 166 2.19 -1.28 -13.14
C SER A 166 0.84 -1.93 -12.84
N ARG A 167 0.63 -3.20 -13.23
CA ARG A 167 -0.57 -3.98 -12.96
C ARG A 167 -0.50 -4.77 -11.66
N ARG A 168 0.70 -4.97 -11.12
CA ARG A 168 0.96 -5.82 -9.95
C ARG A 168 0.13 -5.37 -8.75
N HIS A 169 -0.55 -6.32 -8.12
CA HIS A 169 -1.39 -6.03 -6.96
C HIS A 169 -0.57 -5.51 -5.78
N GLU A 170 0.68 -5.95 -5.60
CA GLU A 170 1.61 -5.44 -4.59
C GLU A 170 1.90 -3.95 -4.80
N VAL A 171 2.07 -3.52 -6.07
CA VAL A 171 2.27 -2.11 -6.44
C VAL A 171 1.02 -1.29 -6.14
N MET A 172 -0.16 -1.77 -6.53
CA MET A 172 -1.43 -1.07 -6.26
C MET A 172 -1.64 -0.89 -4.76
N LYS A 173 -1.36 -1.92 -3.97
CA LYS A 173 -1.41 -1.86 -2.52
C LYS A 173 -0.43 -0.84 -1.96
N ALA A 174 0.85 -0.92 -2.32
CA ALA A 174 1.86 0.03 -1.84
C ALA A 174 1.50 1.48 -2.20
N VAL A 175 1.08 1.75 -3.43
CA VAL A 175 0.70 3.10 -3.91
C VAL A 175 -0.48 3.68 -3.13
N LEU A 176 -1.55 2.90 -2.94
CA LEU A 176 -2.74 3.37 -2.24
C LEU A 176 -2.47 3.64 -0.76
N LEU A 177 -1.72 2.74 -0.10
CA LEU A 177 -1.37 2.88 1.30
C LEU A 177 -0.41 4.06 1.54
N ASN A 178 0.56 4.27 0.65
CA ASN A 178 1.52 5.35 0.78
C ASN A 178 0.88 6.73 0.59
N SER A 179 -0.02 6.85 -0.38
CA SER A 179 -0.65 8.12 -0.77
C SER A 179 -1.83 8.54 0.12
N ALA A 180 -2.23 7.69 1.07
CA ALA A 180 -3.33 7.94 1.99
C ALA A 180 -3.14 9.24 2.81
N ASP A 181 -4.22 10.00 2.96
CA ASP A 181 -4.25 11.18 3.84
C ASP A 181 -4.21 10.73 5.30
N LYS A 182 -3.31 11.34 6.07
CA LYS A 182 -3.10 11.08 7.50
C LYS A 182 -3.31 12.35 8.31
N ILE A 183 -2.52 13.38 7.99
CA ILE A 183 -2.51 14.70 8.63
C ILE A 183 -2.63 15.74 7.53
N GLN A 184 -3.53 16.72 7.69
CA GLN A 184 -3.69 17.80 6.73
C GLN A 184 -2.42 18.65 6.65
N ASP A 185 -1.99 18.93 5.43
CA ASP A 185 -0.90 19.85 5.14
C ASP A 185 -1.30 21.30 5.39
N LEU A 186 -0.36 22.12 5.85
CA LEU A 186 -0.59 23.52 6.18
C LEU A 186 -0.54 24.44 4.94
N GLY A 187 -0.23 23.88 3.77
CA GLY A 187 -0.06 24.60 2.51
C GLY A 187 1.41 24.84 2.15
N ASP A 188 2.34 24.41 2.99
CA ASP A 188 3.79 24.50 2.76
C ASP A 188 4.37 23.25 2.09
N GLY A 189 3.58 22.18 1.96
CA GLY A 189 3.99 20.91 1.37
C GLY A 189 4.80 20.02 2.30
N MET A 190 5.04 20.44 3.56
CA MET A 190 5.88 19.72 4.51
C MET A 190 5.22 18.46 5.06
N LEU A 191 3.90 18.34 4.94
CA LEU A 191 3.11 17.14 5.23
C LEU A 191 2.62 16.48 3.94
N LEU A 192 3.49 16.53 2.92
CA LEU A 192 3.33 15.86 1.63
C LEU A 192 2.12 16.35 0.82
N GLY A 193 1.48 17.47 1.18
CA GLY A 193 0.27 17.97 0.51
C GLY A 193 -1.00 17.17 0.78
N MET A 194 -1.09 16.51 1.94
CA MET A 194 -2.29 15.77 2.36
C MET A 194 -3.48 16.71 2.61
N SER A 195 -4.67 16.26 2.24
CA SER A 195 -5.84 17.15 2.20
C SER A 195 -6.68 17.17 3.48
N ARG A 196 -6.45 16.23 4.39
CA ARG A 196 -7.25 16.09 5.62
C ARG A 196 -6.48 15.38 6.73
N THR A 197 -6.79 15.75 7.97
CA THR A 197 -6.39 15.00 9.16
C THR A 197 -7.45 13.99 9.50
N ILE A 198 -7.06 12.73 9.59
CA ILE A 198 -7.94 11.64 9.99
C ILE A 198 -7.93 11.50 11.51
N ARG A 199 -9.03 11.03 12.08
CA ARG A 199 -9.16 10.86 13.53
C ARG A 199 -9.76 9.52 13.86
N ALA A 200 -9.10 8.78 14.75
CA ALA A 200 -9.62 7.56 15.36
C ALA A 200 -10.86 7.84 16.23
N LYS A 201 -11.52 6.80 16.74
CA LYS A 201 -12.80 6.90 17.48
C LYS A 201 -12.72 7.77 18.75
N ASP A 202 -11.60 7.72 19.45
CA ASP A 202 -11.25 8.53 20.62
C ASP A 202 -10.69 9.93 20.29
N ASN A 203 -10.60 10.28 19.00
CA ASN A 203 -10.13 11.56 18.42
C ASN A 203 -8.63 11.73 18.26
N HIS A 204 -7.80 10.75 18.62
CA HIS A 204 -6.38 10.82 18.30
C HIS A 204 -6.19 10.81 16.77
N ASN A 205 -5.11 11.44 16.31
CA ASN A 205 -4.68 11.45 14.92
C ASN A 205 -3.49 10.51 14.72
N TRP A 206 -3.01 10.39 13.48
CA TRP A 206 -1.99 9.40 13.15
C TRP A 206 -0.67 9.56 13.93
N LEU A 207 -0.25 10.80 14.23
CA LEU A 207 0.99 11.09 14.98
C LEU A 207 0.90 10.73 16.48
N GLU A 208 -0.31 10.47 16.97
CA GLU A 208 -0.60 10.09 18.36
C GLU A 208 -0.79 8.57 18.51
N SER A 209 -0.71 7.81 17.41
CA SER A 209 -0.90 6.36 17.39
C SER A 209 0.33 5.58 17.86
N ASP A 210 0.14 4.31 18.20
CA ASP A 210 1.23 3.38 18.49
C ASP A 210 2.11 3.11 17.27
N ALA A 211 1.52 3.03 16.08
CA ALA A 211 2.24 2.78 14.85
C ALA A 211 3.08 3.97 14.34
N TYR A 212 2.86 5.18 14.85
CA TYR A 212 3.81 6.28 14.69
C TYR A 212 5.01 6.18 15.65
N GLN A 213 4.82 5.55 16.81
CA GLN A 213 5.80 5.52 17.90
C GLN A 213 6.66 4.25 17.91
N ASP A 214 6.12 3.12 17.46
CA ASP A 214 6.76 1.81 17.49
C ASP A 214 7.04 1.33 16.06
N PRO A 215 8.32 1.20 15.66
CA PRO A 215 8.67 0.75 14.31
C PRO A 215 8.28 -0.71 14.04
N LYS A 216 7.89 -1.49 15.06
CA LYS A 216 7.34 -2.86 14.87
C LYS A 216 5.85 -2.88 14.50
N ILE A 217 5.18 -1.73 14.48
CA ILE A 217 3.75 -1.62 14.19
C ILE A 217 3.56 -0.71 12.97
N PRO A 218 3.41 -1.25 11.75
CA PRO A 218 3.36 -0.44 10.53
C PRO A 218 1.99 0.25 10.32
N LEU A 219 0.94 -0.23 10.97
CA LEU A 219 -0.45 0.17 10.69
C LEU A 219 -1.20 0.53 11.97
N ASP A 220 -2.00 1.59 11.93
CA ASP A 220 -2.93 1.86 13.02
C ASP A 220 -4.00 0.77 13.08
N MET A 221 -4.42 0.37 14.27
CA MET A 221 -5.51 -0.59 14.41
C MET A 221 -6.84 -0.10 13.84
N GLN A 222 -7.11 1.21 13.89
CA GLN A 222 -8.37 1.82 13.43
C GLN A 222 -8.23 2.48 12.05
N MET A 223 -7.08 3.08 11.80
CA MET A 223 -6.84 3.94 10.65
C MET A 223 -6.03 3.26 9.53
N GLY A 224 -5.36 2.13 9.79
CA GLY A 224 -4.38 1.55 8.87
C GLY A 224 -3.27 2.56 8.55
N THR A 225 -2.97 2.78 7.28
CA THR A 225 -2.08 3.88 6.84
C THR A 225 -2.82 5.20 6.64
N GLY A 226 -4.14 5.22 6.74
CA GLY A 226 -4.94 6.44 6.69
C GLY A 226 -6.09 6.40 5.69
N HIS A 227 -6.57 7.57 5.29
CA HIS A 227 -7.76 7.70 4.45
C HIS A 227 -7.41 7.75 2.96
N LEU A 228 -8.12 6.94 2.16
CA LEU A 228 -8.00 6.89 0.71
C LEU A 228 -7.99 8.30 0.10
N ASN A 229 -6.99 8.55 -0.75
CA ASN A 229 -6.90 9.71 -1.60
C ASN A 229 -6.47 9.29 -3.02
N GLY A 230 -7.47 9.04 -3.88
CA GLY A 230 -7.22 8.56 -5.25
C GLY A 230 -6.44 9.54 -6.11
N PHE A 231 -6.56 10.86 -5.88
CA PHE A 231 -5.81 11.85 -6.65
C PHE A 231 -4.32 11.83 -6.29
N ARG A 232 -3.99 11.73 -4.99
CA ARG A 232 -2.60 11.55 -4.54
C ARG A 232 -2.03 10.24 -5.07
N ALA A 233 -2.78 9.15 -5.00
CA ALA A 233 -2.37 7.87 -5.57
C ALA A 233 -2.03 8.01 -7.06
N TYR A 234 -2.87 8.72 -7.82
CA TYR A 234 -2.61 9.04 -9.22
C TYR A 234 -1.34 9.89 -9.42
N GLN A 235 -1.13 10.93 -8.60
CA GLN A 235 0.06 11.78 -8.69
C GLN A 235 1.36 11.00 -8.46
N GLN A 236 1.35 10.04 -7.55
CA GLN A 236 2.49 9.16 -7.29
C GLN A 236 2.66 8.14 -8.41
N PHE A 237 1.58 7.47 -8.80
CA PHE A 237 1.59 6.38 -9.77
C PHE A 237 1.98 6.85 -11.18
N LYS A 238 1.52 8.03 -11.60
CA LYS A 238 1.72 8.55 -12.96
C LYS A 238 3.18 8.78 -13.36
N LEU A 239 4.11 8.71 -12.42
CA LEU A 239 5.54 8.90 -12.64
C LEU A 239 6.25 7.65 -13.20
N GLY A 240 5.52 6.54 -13.34
CA GLY A 240 6.06 5.27 -13.82
C GLY A 240 6.93 4.56 -12.78
N GLN A 241 7.37 3.36 -13.13
CA GLN A 241 8.26 2.52 -12.35
C GLN A 241 9.67 3.10 -12.31
N TRP A 242 10.30 3.05 -11.15
CA TRP A 242 11.71 3.38 -10.97
C TRP A 242 12.49 2.15 -10.55
N SER A 243 13.80 2.23 -10.41
CA SER A 243 14.59 1.10 -9.95
C SER A 243 15.78 1.56 -9.11
N PRO A 244 16.34 0.71 -8.24
CA PRO A 244 17.53 1.01 -7.45
C PRO A 244 18.79 0.96 -8.34
N SER A 245 18.86 1.86 -9.32
CA SER A 245 19.97 2.00 -10.28
C SER A 245 20.93 3.10 -9.86
N GLY A 246 22.14 3.14 -10.44
CA GLY A 246 23.18 4.11 -10.10
C GLY A 246 22.84 5.59 -10.34
N ILE A 247 21.73 5.90 -11.03
CA ILE A 247 21.26 7.27 -11.29
C ILE A 247 20.37 7.79 -10.14
N GLY A 248 19.91 6.91 -9.25
CA GLY A 248 19.00 7.24 -8.14
C GLY A 248 17.53 7.32 -8.56
N VAL A 249 16.67 7.61 -7.58
CA VAL A 249 15.21 7.70 -7.74
C VAL A 249 14.66 9.09 -7.38
N PRO A 250 13.56 9.56 -8.02
CA PRO A 250 12.99 10.86 -7.74
C PRO A 250 12.36 10.94 -6.34
N PRO A 251 11.98 12.14 -5.87
CA PRO A 251 11.29 12.33 -4.58
C PRO A 251 9.94 11.61 -4.44
N VAL A 252 9.27 11.28 -5.54
CA VAL A 252 7.97 10.58 -5.55
C VAL A 252 8.05 9.48 -6.59
N GLY A 253 7.64 8.26 -6.24
CA GLY A 253 7.68 7.14 -7.18
C GLY A 253 7.20 5.83 -6.59
N TRP A 254 7.35 4.78 -7.40
CA TRP A 254 7.07 3.40 -7.04
C TRP A 254 7.97 2.45 -7.83
N ASP A 255 8.08 1.21 -7.35
CA ASP A 255 8.80 0.13 -8.01
C ASP A 255 8.16 -1.25 -7.72
N TYR A 256 8.42 -2.22 -8.59
CA TYR A 256 8.20 -3.63 -8.38
C TYR A 256 9.49 -4.40 -8.63
N ARG A 257 10.01 -5.08 -7.60
CA ARG A 257 11.32 -5.76 -7.65
C ARG A 257 11.34 -6.95 -6.72
N ALA A 258 12.46 -7.67 -6.73
CA ALA A 258 12.78 -8.68 -5.73
C ALA A 258 14.06 -8.37 -4.97
N VAL A 259 14.09 -8.84 -3.72
CA VAL A 259 15.27 -8.86 -2.86
C VAL A 259 15.62 -10.31 -2.52
N GLU A 260 16.91 -10.62 -2.56
CA GLU A 260 17.43 -11.95 -2.24
C GLU A 260 17.72 -12.08 -0.75
N LYS A 261 17.68 -13.32 -0.23
CA LYS A 261 17.95 -13.62 1.18
C LYS A 261 19.27 -13.02 1.63
N SER A 262 19.29 -12.50 2.86
CA SER A 262 20.48 -11.89 3.46
C SER A 262 21.06 -10.72 2.64
N SER A 263 20.24 -10.07 1.81
CA SER A 263 20.61 -8.91 1.00
C SER A 263 19.60 -7.79 1.20
N TYR A 264 19.95 -6.62 0.66
CA TYR A 264 19.08 -5.46 0.62
C TYR A 264 19.08 -4.80 -0.78
N ARG A 265 18.15 -3.87 -0.98
CA ARG A 265 18.07 -2.98 -2.13
C ARG A 265 18.00 -1.54 -1.63
N ASP A 266 18.93 -0.71 -2.11
CA ASP A 266 19.00 0.71 -1.76
C ASP A 266 18.51 1.59 -2.92
N TYR A 267 17.53 2.43 -2.63
CA TYR A 267 16.95 3.42 -3.52
C TYR A 267 17.45 4.80 -3.10
N VAL A 268 18.55 5.24 -3.71
CA VAL A 268 19.16 6.55 -3.40
C VAL A 268 18.32 7.67 -3.99
N LEU A 269 17.82 8.59 -3.16
CA LEU A 269 17.05 9.74 -3.65
C LEU A 269 17.96 10.72 -4.41
N THR A 270 17.51 11.19 -5.57
CA THR A 270 18.29 12.09 -6.44
C THR A 270 18.42 13.49 -5.86
N LYS A 271 17.53 13.88 -4.94
CA LYS A 271 17.54 15.19 -4.30
C LYS A 271 17.67 15.03 -2.78
N PRO A 272 18.39 15.94 -2.10
CA PRO A 272 18.39 15.97 -0.64
C PRO A 272 16.97 16.26 -0.12
N LEU A 273 16.65 15.75 1.07
CA LEU A 273 15.38 15.99 1.74
C LEU A 273 15.42 17.30 2.55
N ALA A 274 14.30 18.00 2.60
CA ALA A 274 14.14 19.20 3.41
C ALA A 274 14.03 18.85 4.91
N GLU A 275 14.77 19.57 5.76
CA GLU A 275 14.65 19.42 7.20
C GLU A 275 13.22 19.73 7.67
N GLY A 276 12.71 18.92 8.60
CA GLY A 276 11.39 19.10 9.19
C GLY A 276 10.22 18.69 8.31
N SER A 277 10.47 18.31 7.05
CA SER A 277 9.46 17.72 6.18
C SER A 277 9.11 16.31 6.62
N PHE A 278 7.96 15.81 6.21
CA PHE A 278 7.60 14.41 6.37
C PHE A 278 7.98 13.59 5.15
N ILE A 279 8.11 12.29 5.37
CA ILE A 279 8.21 11.26 4.34
C ILE A 279 7.10 10.24 4.53
N SER A 280 6.64 9.65 3.44
CA SER A 280 5.81 8.44 3.45
C SER A 280 6.47 7.39 2.60
N LEU A 281 6.63 6.18 3.16
CA LEU A 281 7.15 4.99 2.47
C LEU A 281 6.20 3.82 2.74
N THR A 282 5.85 3.03 1.73
CA THR A 282 5.15 1.76 1.91
C THR A 282 5.80 0.67 1.08
N LEU A 283 6.10 -0.45 1.74
CA LEU A 283 6.50 -1.72 1.14
C LEU A 283 5.34 -2.70 1.28
N ALA A 284 5.05 -3.49 0.25
CA ALA A 284 4.07 -4.57 0.30
C ALA A 284 4.60 -5.79 -0.44
N TRP A 285 4.39 -6.98 0.14
CA TRP A 285 4.75 -8.25 -0.46
C TRP A 285 3.72 -9.32 -0.10
N ASP A 286 3.88 -10.51 -0.66
CA ASP A 286 2.92 -11.60 -0.48
C ASP A 286 3.38 -12.64 0.52
N ARG A 287 2.44 -13.11 1.34
CA ARG A 287 2.50 -14.42 1.97
C ARG A 287 2.46 -15.50 0.89
N LEU A 288 3.28 -16.54 1.05
CA LEU A 288 3.25 -17.68 0.14
C LEU A 288 2.21 -18.72 0.59
N VAL A 289 1.20 -18.91 -0.25
CA VAL A 289 0.22 -19.98 -0.13
C VAL A 289 0.20 -20.78 -1.44
N GLU A 290 0.10 -22.10 -1.32
CA GLU A 290 0.06 -23.06 -2.44
C GLU A 290 -1.27 -23.82 -2.41
N LEU A 291 -1.87 -24.05 -3.58
CA LEU A 291 -3.06 -24.91 -3.73
C LEU A 291 -2.63 -26.37 -3.56
N GLU A 292 -3.35 -27.12 -2.74
CA GLU A 292 -3.26 -28.59 -2.71
C GLU A 292 -4.21 -29.13 -3.78
N ASP A 293 -3.73 -29.10 -5.02
CA ASP A 293 -4.47 -29.42 -6.23
C ASP A 293 -4.49 -30.94 -6.45
N GLU A 294 -5.63 -31.57 -6.19
CA GLU A 294 -5.76 -33.04 -6.27
C GLU A 294 -5.83 -33.54 -7.71
N ASN A 295 -6.38 -32.71 -8.62
CA ASN A 295 -6.64 -33.10 -10.00
C ASN A 295 -5.66 -32.47 -11.01
N ASN A 296 -4.75 -31.62 -10.54
CA ASN A 296 -3.71 -30.91 -11.29
C ASN A 296 -4.26 -30.02 -12.42
N ASN A 297 -5.33 -29.26 -12.16
CA ASN A 297 -5.92 -28.33 -13.12
C ASN A 297 -5.55 -26.86 -12.88
N ASP A 298 -4.71 -26.57 -11.89
CA ASP A 298 -4.28 -25.23 -11.44
C ASP A 298 -5.45 -24.33 -10.98
N ALA A 299 -6.60 -24.90 -10.62
CA ALA A 299 -7.80 -24.20 -10.19
C ALA A 299 -8.35 -24.82 -8.90
N TYR A 300 -8.83 -23.96 -8.00
CA TYR A 300 -9.45 -24.47 -6.77
C TYR A 300 -10.77 -25.19 -7.08
N ASP A 301 -10.87 -26.44 -6.62
CA ASP A 301 -12.08 -27.25 -6.66
C ASP A 301 -12.68 -27.49 -5.27
N VAL A 302 -14.00 -27.72 -5.24
CA VAL A 302 -14.72 -27.98 -3.99
C VAL A 302 -14.20 -29.29 -3.36
N GLY A 303 -13.55 -29.16 -2.22
CA GLY A 303 -12.93 -30.27 -1.49
C GLY A 303 -11.43 -30.10 -1.30
N GLU A 304 -10.79 -29.26 -2.11
CA GLU A 304 -9.36 -28.98 -2.02
C GLU A 304 -9.00 -28.07 -0.85
N SER A 305 -7.70 -28.01 -0.56
CA SER A 305 -7.16 -27.17 0.50
C SER A 305 -5.98 -26.34 0.06
N PHE A 306 -5.39 -25.61 1.01
CA PHE A 306 -4.24 -24.76 0.77
C PHE A 306 -3.16 -25.03 1.80
N ARG A 307 -1.92 -25.07 1.32
CA ARG A 307 -0.73 -25.16 2.16
C ARG A 307 -0.16 -23.77 2.43
N ASP A 308 -0.20 -23.36 3.69
CA ASP A 308 0.49 -22.14 4.14
C ASP A 308 2.01 -22.40 4.19
N ARG A 309 2.77 -21.66 3.38
CA ARG A 309 4.24 -21.72 3.33
C ARG A 309 4.88 -20.61 4.17
N GLY A 310 4.09 -19.81 4.87
CA GLY A 310 4.53 -18.72 5.73
C GLY A 310 4.85 -17.44 4.97
N LEU A 311 5.29 -16.44 5.74
CA LEU A 311 5.59 -15.09 5.27
C LEU A 311 7.09 -14.81 5.47
N ASN A 312 7.78 -14.43 4.40
CA ASN A 312 9.14 -13.88 4.52
C ASN A 312 9.11 -12.53 5.24
N ASN A 313 10.13 -12.23 6.03
CA ASN A 313 10.23 -10.94 6.73
C ASN A 313 11.11 -9.96 5.93
N LEU A 314 10.50 -8.84 5.51
CA LEU A 314 11.19 -7.71 4.89
C LEU A 314 11.09 -6.48 5.79
N ASP A 315 12.23 -5.80 5.99
CA ASP A 315 12.31 -4.57 6.75
C ASP A 315 12.47 -3.36 5.81
N LEU A 316 11.94 -2.20 6.23
CA LEU A 316 12.01 -0.95 5.50
C LEU A 316 12.70 0.13 6.34
N TYR A 317 13.66 0.83 5.73
CA TYR A 317 14.40 1.91 6.40
C TYR A 317 14.53 3.15 5.54
N LEU A 318 14.55 4.31 6.20
CA LEU A 318 15.13 5.54 5.65
C LEU A 318 16.51 5.76 6.28
N MET A 319 17.56 5.85 5.45
CA MET A 319 18.94 5.97 5.92
C MET A 319 19.67 7.13 5.25
N PRO A 320 20.61 7.80 5.92
CA PRO A 320 21.56 8.68 5.24
C PRO A 320 22.34 7.93 4.15
N VAL A 321 22.68 8.60 3.05
CA VAL A 321 23.54 8.00 2.02
C VAL A 321 24.94 7.76 2.59
N GLY A 322 25.47 6.55 2.40
CA GLY A 322 26.77 6.12 2.91
C GLY A 322 26.73 5.43 4.28
N GLU A 323 25.59 5.45 4.95
CA GLU A 323 25.39 4.65 6.17
C GLU A 323 24.89 3.25 5.81
N GLU A 324 25.47 2.24 6.45
CA GLU A 324 25.17 0.83 6.23
C GLU A 324 24.58 0.15 7.46
N ASP A 325 24.81 0.71 8.67
CA ASP A 325 24.25 0.24 9.92
C ASP A 325 22.78 0.67 10.07
N THR A 326 21.86 -0.30 10.03
CA THR A 326 20.41 -0.04 10.11
C THR A 326 19.97 0.55 11.45
N THR A 327 20.76 0.40 12.51
CA THR A 327 20.46 1.00 13.82
C THR A 327 20.58 2.53 13.81
N LYS A 328 21.24 3.08 12.79
CA LYS A 328 21.38 4.53 12.55
C LYS A 328 20.41 5.04 11.47
N SER A 329 19.39 4.26 11.13
CA SER A 329 18.31 4.75 10.28
C SER A 329 17.59 5.93 10.94
N VAL A 330 17.05 6.83 10.11
CA VAL A 330 16.22 7.96 10.56
C VAL A 330 14.89 7.45 11.08
N CYS A 331 14.29 6.54 10.31
CA CYS A 331 13.03 5.87 10.61
C CYS A 331 13.10 4.46 10.04
N ALA A 332 12.39 3.55 10.69
CA ALA A 332 12.32 2.16 10.31
C ALA A 332 10.89 1.65 10.47
N SER A 333 10.57 0.61 9.73
CA SER A 333 9.39 -0.22 9.91
C SER A 333 9.87 -1.68 9.76
N ILE A 334 9.74 -2.45 10.84
CA ILE A 334 10.42 -3.73 11.08
C ILE A 334 9.47 -4.76 11.70
N SER A 335 8.24 -4.88 11.17
CA SER A 335 7.26 -5.82 11.68
C SER A 335 7.69 -7.26 11.38
N GLU A 336 7.72 -8.09 12.41
CA GLU A 336 7.97 -9.52 12.25
C GLU A 336 6.71 -10.29 11.75
N ALA A 337 5.56 -9.62 11.60
CA ALA A 337 4.26 -10.26 11.40
C ALA A 337 3.43 -9.71 10.23
N ASP A 338 3.74 -8.54 9.69
CA ASP A 338 2.98 -7.90 8.60
C ASP A 338 3.61 -8.19 7.24
N ALA A 339 2.79 -8.29 6.19
CA ALA A 339 3.27 -8.30 4.79
C ALA A 339 3.33 -6.89 4.19
N VAL A 340 3.39 -5.88 5.07
CA VAL A 340 3.43 -4.46 4.76
C VAL A 340 4.33 -3.79 5.78
N GLU A 341 5.30 -3.02 5.29
CA GLU A 341 5.99 -2.03 6.11
C GLU A 341 5.56 -0.64 5.70
N HIS A 342 5.38 0.25 6.68
CA HIS A 342 4.96 1.62 6.41
C HIS A 342 5.64 2.61 7.35
N ILE A 343 6.29 3.61 6.76
CA ILE A 343 6.92 4.71 7.48
C ILE A 343 6.17 5.99 7.16
N PHE A 344 5.77 6.73 8.20
CA PHE A 344 5.37 8.12 8.10
C PHE A 344 6.03 8.92 9.22
N CYS A 345 7.12 9.63 8.91
CA CYS A 345 7.93 10.28 9.93
C CYS A 345 8.53 11.59 9.45
N LYS A 346 9.03 12.38 10.41
CA LYS A 346 9.65 13.69 10.18
C LYS A 346 11.16 13.54 9.90
N ILE A 347 11.66 14.29 8.93
CA ILE A 347 13.09 14.35 8.58
C ILE A 347 13.82 15.26 9.60
N PRO A 348 14.82 14.74 10.33
CA PRO A 348 15.47 15.46 11.42
C PRO A 348 16.50 16.47 10.94
N ALA A 349 17.11 16.26 9.78
CA ALA A 349 18.15 17.13 9.23
C ALA A 349 18.08 17.14 7.70
N GLN A 350 18.42 18.27 7.09
CA GLN A 350 18.62 18.34 5.65
C GLN A 350 19.77 17.41 5.24
N GLY A 351 19.58 16.63 4.17
CA GLY A 351 20.64 15.71 3.73
C GLY A 351 20.23 14.79 2.59
N ARG A 352 21.19 14.00 2.11
CA ARG A 352 20.93 12.94 1.12
C ARG A 352 20.56 11.65 1.84
N TYR A 353 19.47 11.05 1.40
CA TYR A 353 18.92 9.83 1.99
C TYR A 353 18.71 8.74 0.94
N LYS A 354 18.66 7.50 1.40
CA LYS A 354 18.30 6.30 0.64
C LYS A 354 17.19 5.54 1.36
N ILE A 355 16.30 4.92 0.60
CA ILE A 355 15.31 3.98 1.11
C ILE A 355 15.91 2.57 0.99
N ARG A 356 15.96 1.81 2.07
CA ARG A 356 16.47 0.44 2.07
C ARG A 356 15.32 -0.54 2.28
N VAL A 357 15.21 -1.51 1.37
CA VAL A 357 14.40 -2.72 1.56
C VAL A 357 15.35 -3.86 1.89
N GLN A 358 15.21 -4.46 3.06
CA GLN A 358 16.11 -5.50 3.55
C GLN A 358 15.37 -6.81 3.75
N TYR A 359 15.95 -7.91 3.27
CA TYR A 359 15.41 -9.23 3.51
C TYR A 359 15.95 -9.80 4.82
N GLN A 360 15.17 -9.61 5.89
CA GLN A 360 15.58 -9.89 7.25
C GLN A 360 15.54 -11.37 7.60
N GLN A 361 14.47 -12.08 7.24
CA GLN A 361 14.33 -13.50 7.57
C GLN A 361 13.62 -14.28 6.47
N GLN A 362 14.31 -15.28 5.93
CA GLN A 362 13.71 -16.26 5.02
C GLN A 362 12.85 -17.26 5.80
N VAL A 363 11.58 -17.37 5.41
CA VAL A 363 10.64 -18.39 5.87
C VAL A 363 10.31 -19.38 4.74
N ASN A 364 10.28 -18.90 3.48
CA ASN A 364 9.98 -19.73 2.31
C ASN A 364 11.05 -19.65 1.21
N GLN A 365 10.74 -19.02 0.07
CA GLN A 365 11.62 -18.84 -1.09
C GLN A 365 12.78 -17.89 -0.78
N PRO A 366 13.96 -18.08 -1.37
CA PRO A 366 15.15 -17.25 -1.10
C PRO A 366 15.12 -15.88 -1.81
N SER A 367 14.12 -15.62 -2.65
CA SER A 367 13.89 -14.35 -3.34
C SER A 367 12.44 -13.93 -3.05
N GLN A 368 12.23 -12.69 -2.64
CA GLN A 368 10.91 -12.14 -2.34
C GLN A 368 10.64 -10.94 -3.23
N ALA A 369 9.59 -11.05 -4.06
CA ALA A 369 9.08 -9.92 -4.82
C ALA A 369 8.26 -8.98 -3.92
N TYR A 370 8.31 -7.68 -4.22
CA TYR A 370 7.64 -6.63 -3.46
C TYR A 370 7.26 -5.45 -4.36
N GLY A 371 6.19 -4.75 -3.97
CA GLY A 371 5.86 -3.39 -4.41
C GLY A 371 6.40 -2.37 -3.41
N LEU A 372 7.07 -1.33 -3.88
CA LEU A 372 7.56 -0.21 -3.07
C LEU A 372 6.95 1.10 -3.59
N ALA A 373 6.56 1.97 -2.67
CA ALA A 373 5.99 3.28 -2.93
C ALA A 373 6.61 4.32 -2.00
N TRP A 374 6.93 5.51 -2.51
CA TRP A 374 7.46 6.60 -1.69
C TRP A 374 6.97 7.97 -2.12
N TRP A 375 6.92 8.88 -1.15
CA TRP A 375 6.68 10.29 -1.34
C TRP A 375 7.49 11.10 -0.32
N THR A 376 8.37 11.95 -0.83
CA THR A 376 9.27 12.79 -0.04
C THR A 376 9.17 14.26 -0.45
N VAL A 377 9.67 15.16 0.41
CA VAL A 377 9.83 16.59 0.08
C VAL A 377 11.30 16.89 -0.20
N PRO A 378 11.69 17.17 -1.45
CA PRO A 378 13.06 17.57 -1.73
C PRO A 378 13.33 18.97 -1.16
N ASN A 379 14.56 19.21 -0.73
CA ASN A 379 15.01 20.57 -0.44
C ASN A 379 14.91 21.43 -1.71
N PRO A 380 14.31 22.63 -1.67
CA PRO A 380 14.19 23.52 -2.83
C PRO A 380 15.54 24.06 -3.36
N GLN A 381 16.60 24.00 -2.53
CA GLN A 381 17.93 24.56 -2.83
C GLN A 381 18.81 23.63 -3.66
#